data_AF-A0AAE0BJW8-F1
#
_entry.id   AF-A0AAE0BJW8-F1
#
_cell.length_a   1.000
_cell.length_b   1.000
_cell.length_c   1.000
_cell.angle_alpha   90.00
_cell.angle_beta   90.00
_cell.angle_gamma   90.00
#
_symmetry.space_group_name_H-M   'P 1'
#
loop_
_entity.id
_entity.type
_entity.pdbx_description
1 polymer ?
#
loop_
_entity_poly.entity_id
_entity_poly.type
_entity_poly.pdbx_seq_one_letter_code
_entity_poly.pdbx_strand_id
1 'polypeptide(L)'
;MEYVDYILVPYLLEQKRAANLAPDAHAIFIMDVWWGWRSPNFREHVKASYPWLHLIYVPASCTPVAQPCDLGIIAYLKATVRRLYSAHACQEVLSQLNSGTPTSDVALDLGKKTLAPLLLQWWAEATSQLTSEDIVQGFEKSLLLKAFEVDTQQQALMQVTDLFRNSDKFGPFFDTTDGEEPDPGSDPINDDVSYKVSGDSLTLQPVYDDNTESDWQECLSCLNVAGVASNVDASCLEVEAALGVNTDNLDLLGTLAEPMAVLEQREKCETTVHTCGKYQPLLLLLAIMLSTQQQKKRDIDRSLRGAERRKKFVKSQTKDALAGVYKLSSVFHRVSSAPEPDIPDGPQLRSRKRGVVSLKNLAGRPVKKSKKWQLPDNAQ
;
A
#
# COMPACT_ATOMS: atom_id res chain seq x y z
N MET A 1 -20.33 15.66 -0.74
CA MET A 1 -19.87 16.98 -0.25
C MET A 1 -20.18 17.13 1.24
N GLU A 2 -21.35 16.68 1.70
CA GLU A 2 -21.80 16.67 3.11
C GLU A 2 -20.73 16.33 4.16
N TYR A 3 -19.89 15.32 3.92
CA TYR A 3 -18.81 14.97 4.87
C TYR A 3 -17.86 16.14 5.16
N VAL A 4 -17.47 16.91 4.13
CA VAL A 4 -16.56 18.05 4.31
C VAL A 4 -17.26 19.14 5.12
N ASP A 5 -18.48 19.48 4.73
CA ASP A 5 -19.19 20.65 5.26
C ASP A 5 -19.70 20.41 6.69
N TYR A 6 -20.15 19.19 6.99
CA TYR A 6 -20.79 18.87 8.27
C TYR A 6 -19.86 18.19 9.28
N ILE A 7 -18.77 17.57 8.84
CA ILE A 7 -17.89 16.81 9.74
C ILE A 7 -16.49 17.41 9.74
N LEU A 8 -15.82 17.42 8.58
CA LEU A 8 -14.40 17.76 8.52
C LEU A 8 -14.13 19.23 8.87
N VAL A 9 -14.78 20.17 8.18
CA VAL A 9 -14.54 21.61 8.36
C VAL A 9 -14.92 22.08 9.77
N PRO A 10 -16.10 21.74 10.31
CA PRO A 10 -16.44 22.09 11.69
C PRO A 10 -15.41 21.57 12.70
N TYR A 11 -14.98 20.30 12.54
CA TYR A 11 -13.94 19.73 13.39
C TYR A 11 -12.62 20.52 13.28
N LEU A 12 -12.14 20.82 12.07
CA LEU A 12 -10.89 21.55 11.88
C LEU A 12 -10.95 22.98 12.44
N LEU A 13 -12.08 23.67 12.30
CA LEU A 13 -12.27 25.00 12.89
C LEU A 13 -12.25 24.95 14.42
N GLU A 14 -12.81 23.90 15.03
CA GLU A 14 -12.71 23.68 16.48
C GLU A 14 -11.26 23.45 16.90
N GLN A 15 -10.53 22.56 16.19
CA GLN A 15 -9.13 22.29 16.49
C GLN A 15 -8.25 23.55 16.35
N LYS A 16 -8.50 24.38 15.32
CA LYS A 16 -7.83 25.67 15.14
C LYS A 16 -8.10 26.60 16.32
N ARG A 17 -9.36 26.72 16.75
CA ARG A 17 -9.72 27.56 17.91
C ARG A 17 -9.03 27.06 19.18
N ALA A 18 -9.06 25.76 19.45
CA ALA A 18 -8.41 25.17 20.61
C ALA A 18 -6.88 25.40 20.61
N ALA A 19 -6.27 25.44 19.43
CA ALA A 19 -4.84 25.72 19.25
C ALA A 19 -4.49 27.22 19.15
N ASN A 20 -5.46 28.14 19.32
CA ASN A 20 -5.31 29.58 19.10
C ASN A 20 -4.75 29.94 17.70
N LEU A 21 -5.09 29.15 16.69
CA LEU A 21 -4.73 29.42 15.30
C LEU A 21 -5.78 30.30 14.63
N ALA A 22 -5.34 31.08 13.65
CA ALA A 22 -6.25 31.88 12.84
C ALA A 22 -7.25 30.97 12.08
N PRO A 23 -8.52 31.41 11.87
CA PRO A 23 -9.51 30.60 11.16
C PRO A 23 -9.08 30.19 9.74
N ASP A 24 -8.29 31.04 9.08
CA ASP A 24 -7.71 30.85 7.74
C ASP A 24 -6.35 30.11 7.75
N ALA A 25 -5.85 29.70 8.92
CA ALA A 25 -4.62 28.90 9.00
C ALA A 25 -4.73 27.66 8.09
N HIS A 26 -3.69 27.39 7.33
CA HIS A 26 -3.73 26.29 6.36
C HIS A 26 -3.83 24.93 7.05
N ALA A 27 -4.60 24.03 6.45
CA ALA A 27 -4.75 22.65 6.90
C ALA A 27 -4.50 21.70 5.72
N ILE A 28 -4.05 20.49 6.03
CA ILE A 28 -3.78 19.46 5.03
C ILE A 28 -4.75 18.30 5.26
N PHE A 29 -5.50 17.93 4.23
CA PHE A 29 -6.34 16.75 4.23
C PHE A 29 -5.70 15.65 3.40
N ILE A 30 -5.07 14.68 4.08
CA ILE A 30 -4.45 13.52 3.46
C ILE A 30 -5.49 12.40 3.33
N MET A 31 -5.74 11.93 2.11
CA MET A 31 -6.75 10.90 1.81
C MET A 31 -6.25 9.87 0.82
N ASP A 32 -6.92 8.73 0.75
CA ASP A 32 -6.67 7.75 -0.30
C ASP A 32 -7.19 8.24 -1.66
N VAL A 33 -6.60 7.73 -2.74
CA VAL A 33 -7.01 8.06 -4.11
C VAL A 33 -8.25 7.26 -4.53
N TRP A 34 -9.36 7.47 -3.81
CA TRP A 34 -10.66 6.91 -4.18
C TRP A 34 -11.38 7.82 -5.20
N TRP A 35 -12.10 7.21 -6.14
CA TRP A 35 -12.70 7.93 -7.29
C TRP A 35 -13.65 9.05 -6.86
N GLY A 36 -14.40 8.88 -5.76
CA GLY A 36 -15.32 9.92 -5.27
C GLY A 36 -14.58 11.18 -4.85
N TRP A 37 -13.40 11.04 -4.23
CA TRP A 37 -12.56 12.17 -3.83
C TRP A 37 -11.82 12.84 -5.01
N ARG A 38 -11.74 12.17 -6.17
CA ARG A 38 -11.12 12.71 -7.37
C ARG A 38 -12.06 13.51 -8.26
N SER A 39 -13.37 13.45 -8.01
CA SER A 39 -14.35 14.13 -8.85
C SER A 39 -14.03 15.64 -8.95
N PRO A 40 -14.11 16.25 -10.15
CA PRO A 40 -13.89 17.69 -10.33
C PRO A 40 -14.75 18.53 -9.38
N ASN A 41 -16.05 18.22 -9.31
CA ASN A 41 -17.01 18.89 -8.44
C ASN A 41 -16.57 18.90 -6.97
N PHE A 42 -16.04 17.79 -6.45
CA PHE A 42 -15.54 17.75 -5.07
C PHE A 42 -14.32 18.67 -4.88
N ARG A 43 -13.36 18.62 -5.80
CA ARG A 43 -12.14 19.42 -5.72
C ARG A 43 -12.43 20.91 -5.86
N GLU A 44 -13.30 21.28 -6.79
CA GLU A 44 -13.77 22.65 -7.00
C GLU A 44 -14.55 23.17 -5.79
N HIS A 45 -15.46 22.36 -5.23
CA HIS A 45 -16.19 22.71 -4.01
C HIS A 45 -15.24 23.00 -2.85
N VAL A 46 -14.26 22.13 -2.59
CA VAL A 46 -13.27 22.34 -1.52
C VAL A 46 -12.41 23.58 -1.80
N LYS A 47 -11.92 23.75 -3.04
CA LYS A 47 -11.09 24.90 -3.43
C LYS A 47 -11.83 26.23 -3.26
N ALA A 48 -13.09 26.29 -3.70
CA ALA A 48 -13.91 27.49 -3.66
C ALA A 48 -14.40 27.82 -2.23
N SER A 49 -14.90 26.81 -1.51
CA SER A 49 -15.50 27.01 -0.19
C SER A 49 -14.47 27.11 0.93
N TYR A 50 -13.34 26.40 0.81
CA TYR A 50 -12.35 26.23 1.86
C TYR A 50 -10.92 26.34 1.31
N PRO A 51 -10.51 27.52 0.78
CA PRO A 51 -9.19 27.69 0.14
C PRO A 51 -8.00 27.46 1.08
N TRP A 52 -8.22 27.44 2.40
CA TRP A 52 -7.21 27.10 3.41
C TRP A 52 -6.99 25.59 3.58
N LEU A 53 -7.84 24.73 2.99
CA LEU A 53 -7.79 23.28 3.11
C LEU A 53 -7.15 22.65 1.85
N HIS A 54 -5.95 22.11 2.01
CA HIS A 54 -5.18 21.52 0.92
C HIS A 54 -5.39 20.02 0.85
N LEU A 55 -5.75 19.52 -0.33
CA LEU A 55 -5.97 18.09 -0.57
C LEU A 55 -4.66 17.40 -0.95
N ILE A 56 -4.31 16.32 -0.26
CA ILE A 56 -3.18 15.45 -0.63
C ILE A 56 -3.68 14.02 -0.79
N TYR A 57 -3.46 13.47 -1.99
CA TYR A 57 -3.82 12.10 -2.29
C TYR A 57 -2.64 11.16 -2.03
N VAL A 58 -2.87 10.13 -1.23
CA VAL A 58 -2.00 8.97 -1.13
C VAL A 58 -2.11 8.20 -2.46
N PRO A 59 -1.00 7.94 -3.15
CA PRO A 59 -1.03 7.22 -4.42
C PRO A 59 -1.69 5.85 -4.30
N ALA A 60 -2.21 5.35 -5.41
CA ALA A 60 -2.86 4.03 -5.46
C ALA A 60 -1.89 2.96 -4.96
N SER A 61 -2.43 1.97 -4.25
CA SER A 61 -1.66 0.89 -3.60
C SER A 61 -0.64 1.35 -2.55
N CYS A 62 -0.56 2.63 -2.22
CA CYS A 62 0.31 3.17 -1.17
C CYS A 62 -0.41 3.41 0.16
N THR A 63 -1.74 3.25 0.20
CA THR A 63 -2.56 3.36 1.42
C THR A 63 -1.98 2.57 2.61
N PRO A 64 -1.59 1.28 2.48
CA PRO A 64 -1.10 0.50 3.62
C PRO A 64 0.27 0.93 4.13
N VAL A 65 0.94 1.86 3.44
CA VAL A 65 2.34 2.23 3.72
C VAL A 65 2.56 3.71 3.94
N ALA A 66 1.66 4.56 3.45
CA ALA A 66 1.81 6.02 3.48
C ALA A 66 0.67 6.72 4.24
N GLN A 67 -0.47 6.06 4.43
CA GLN A 67 -1.62 6.68 5.10
C GLN A 67 -1.54 6.42 6.61
N PRO A 68 -1.44 7.47 7.46
CA PRO A 68 -1.36 7.32 8.91
C PRO A 68 -2.54 6.56 9.50
N CYS A 69 -3.73 6.84 8.97
CA CYS A 69 -4.96 6.21 9.42
C CYS A 69 -4.91 4.69 9.23
N ASP A 70 -4.41 4.21 8.09
CA ASP A 70 -4.27 2.79 7.81
C ASP A 70 -3.21 2.10 8.67
N LEU A 71 -2.05 2.76 8.85
CA LEU A 71 -0.91 2.22 9.59
C LEU A 71 -1.03 2.27 11.12
N GLY A 72 -1.80 3.24 11.64
CA GLY A 72 -2.08 3.42 13.06
C GLY A 72 -3.48 2.94 13.39
N ILE A 73 -4.45 3.85 13.31
CA ILE A 73 -5.83 3.69 13.78
C ILE A 73 -6.48 2.41 13.24
N ILE A 74 -6.58 2.27 11.92
CA ILE A 74 -7.28 1.13 11.30
C ILE A 74 -6.52 -0.18 11.53
N ALA A 75 -5.18 -0.16 11.50
CA ALA A 75 -4.39 -1.35 11.84
C ALA A 75 -4.66 -1.83 13.27
N TYR A 76 -4.67 -0.89 14.23
CA TYR A 76 -5.01 -1.18 15.62
C TYR A 76 -6.43 -1.74 15.75
N LEU A 77 -7.42 -1.04 15.20
CA LEU A 77 -8.83 -1.46 15.30
C LEU A 77 -9.05 -2.84 14.67
N LYS A 78 -8.46 -3.10 13.50
CA LYS A 78 -8.52 -4.42 12.84
C LYS A 78 -7.88 -5.51 13.70
N ALA A 79 -6.75 -5.23 14.36
CA ALA A 79 -6.08 -6.19 15.23
C ALA A 79 -6.94 -6.51 16.47
N THR A 80 -7.51 -5.49 17.11
CA THR A 80 -8.37 -5.65 18.29
C THR A 80 -9.66 -6.39 17.95
N VAL A 81 -10.36 -6.01 16.87
CA VAL A 81 -11.56 -6.72 16.40
C VAL A 81 -11.26 -8.18 16.08
N ARG A 82 -10.11 -8.48 15.43
CA ARG A 82 -9.69 -9.86 15.17
C ARG A 82 -9.45 -10.66 16.45
N ARG A 83 -8.84 -10.05 17.46
CA ARG A 83 -8.64 -10.67 18.78
C ARG A 83 -9.97 -10.98 19.47
N LEU A 84 -10.90 -10.02 19.47
CA LEU A 84 -12.23 -10.19 20.06
C LEU A 84 -13.05 -11.29 19.35
N TYR A 85 -13.04 -11.29 18.02
CA TYR A 85 -13.63 -12.37 17.22
C TYR A 85 -13.02 -13.74 17.57
N SER A 86 -11.69 -13.82 17.67
CA SER A 86 -11.01 -15.08 17.99
C SER A 86 -11.39 -15.59 19.39
N ALA A 87 -11.45 -14.70 20.38
CA ALA A 87 -11.89 -15.03 21.73
C ALA A 87 -13.34 -15.53 21.76
N HIS A 88 -14.25 -14.88 21.03
CA HIS A 88 -15.64 -15.30 20.88
C HIS A 88 -15.75 -16.68 20.24
N ALA A 89 -15.06 -16.91 19.12
CA ALA A 89 -15.05 -18.21 18.44
C ALA A 89 -14.53 -19.34 19.36
N CYS A 90 -13.48 -19.08 20.15
CA CYS A 90 -12.99 -20.04 21.14
C CYS A 90 -14.04 -20.33 22.23
N GLN A 91 -14.71 -19.31 22.74
CA GLN A 91 -15.76 -19.48 23.75
C GLN A 91 -16.94 -20.29 23.21
N GLU A 92 -17.36 -20.06 21.97
CA GLU A 92 -18.45 -20.79 21.32
C GLU A 92 -18.09 -22.27 21.13
N VAL A 93 -16.88 -22.57 20.65
CA VAL A 93 -16.35 -23.94 20.53
C VAL A 93 -16.31 -24.62 21.90
N LEU A 94 -15.76 -23.96 22.92
CA LEU A 94 -15.67 -24.53 24.26
C LEU A 94 -17.05 -24.77 24.88
N SER A 95 -18.01 -23.86 24.66
CA SER A 95 -19.39 -24.02 25.11
C SER A 95 -20.03 -25.28 24.52
N GLN A 96 -19.88 -25.50 23.21
CA GLN A 96 -20.37 -26.71 22.54
C GLN A 96 -19.71 -27.98 23.10
N LEU A 97 -18.39 -27.99 23.24
CA LEU A 97 -17.66 -29.14 23.79
C LEU A 97 -18.09 -29.46 25.23
N ASN A 98 -18.23 -28.43 26.08
CA ASN A 98 -18.68 -28.60 27.47
C ASN A 98 -20.14 -29.08 27.56
N SER A 99 -20.96 -28.80 26.55
CA SER A 99 -22.33 -29.32 26.45
C SER A 99 -22.41 -30.78 25.97
N GLY A 100 -21.26 -31.41 25.68
CA GLY A 100 -21.18 -32.80 25.21
C GLY A 100 -21.24 -32.96 23.69
N THR A 101 -21.18 -31.88 22.92
CA THR A 101 -21.15 -31.94 21.45
C THR A 101 -19.86 -32.65 21.00
N PRO A 102 -19.96 -33.71 20.17
CA PRO A 102 -18.79 -34.38 19.60
C PRO A 102 -17.93 -33.40 18.81
N THR A 103 -16.61 -33.57 18.82
CA THR A 103 -15.67 -32.69 18.09
C THR A 103 -15.94 -32.62 16.59
N SER A 104 -16.55 -33.66 15.99
CA SER A 104 -16.96 -33.69 14.58
C SER A 104 -18.13 -32.77 14.26
N ASP A 105 -18.91 -32.40 15.28
CA ASP A 105 -20.20 -31.73 15.12
C ASP A 105 -20.14 -30.27 15.61
N VAL A 106 -18.98 -29.82 16.11
CA VAL A 106 -18.75 -28.43 16.50
C VAL A 106 -18.81 -27.52 15.27
N ALA A 107 -19.65 -26.50 15.32
CA ALA A 107 -19.82 -25.53 14.23
C ALA A 107 -19.99 -24.11 14.77
N LEU A 108 -19.30 -23.14 14.17
CA LEU A 108 -19.45 -21.71 14.52
C LEU A 108 -20.60 -21.08 13.73
N ASP A 109 -21.43 -20.28 14.40
CA ASP A 109 -22.43 -19.46 13.70
C ASP A 109 -21.79 -18.20 13.09
N LEU A 110 -21.41 -18.30 11.82
CA LEU A 110 -20.87 -17.18 11.04
C LEU A 110 -21.95 -16.37 10.32
N GLY A 111 -23.23 -16.55 10.69
CA GLY A 111 -24.35 -15.84 10.09
C GLY A 111 -24.30 -14.34 10.34
N LYS A 112 -24.68 -13.54 9.34
CA LYS A 112 -24.73 -12.06 9.46
C LYS A 112 -25.60 -11.60 10.63
N LYS A 113 -26.71 -12.29 10.92
CA LYS A 113 -27.61 -11.97 12.03
C LYS A 113 -26.90 -12.03 13.39
N THR A 114 -25.96 -12.96 13.52
CA THR A 114 -25.20 -13.20 14.74
C THR A 114 -23.96 -12.29 14.80
N LEU A 115 -23.20 -12.23 13.70
CA LEU A 115 -21.94 -11.47 13.68
C LEU A 115 -22.12 -9.95 13.58
N ALA A 116 -23.18 -9.43 12.96
CA ALA A 116 -23.35 -7.98 12.80
C ALA A 116 -23.44 -7.21 14.15
N PRO A 117 -24.31 -7.60 15.12
CA PRO A 117 -24.35 -6.90 16.41
C PRO A 117 -23.04 -7.05 17.20
N LEU A 118 -22.42 -8.24 17.16
CA LEU A 118 -21.13 -8.48 17.80
C LEU A 118 -20.02 -7.61 17.19
N LEU A 119 -20.00 -7.47 15.86
CA LEU A 119 -19.04 -6.62 15.17
C LEU A 119 -19.16 -5.16 15.63
N LEU A 120 -20.39 -4.63 15.75
CA LEU A 120 -20.60 -3.28 16.27
C LEU A 120 -20.10 -3.13 17.72
N GLN A 121 -20.37 -4.12 18.58
CA GLN A 121 -19.84 -4.15 19.93
C GLN A 121 -18.31 -4.18 19.94
N TRP A 122 -17.68 -5.01 19.11
CA TRP A 122 -16.22 -5.09 19.01
C TRP A 122 -15.61 -3.81 18.46
N TRP A 123 -16.27 -3.11 17.54
CA TRP A 123 -15.82 -1.79 17.09
C TRP A 123 -15.91 -0.75 18.19
N ALA A 124 -17.00 -0.71 18.95
CA ALA A 124 -17.14 0.20 20.07
C ALA A 124 -16.06 -0.06 21.13
N GLU A 125 -15.81 -1.33 21.46
CA GLU A 125 -14.75 -1.74 22.38
C GLU A 125 -13.35 -1.45 21.84
N ALA A 126 -13.08 -1.69 20.56
CA ALA A 126 -11.79 -1.39 19.96
C ALA A 126 -11.54 0.12 19.92
N THR A 127 -12.56 0.93 19.64
CA THR A 127 -12.46 2.39 19.58
C THR A 127 -12.25 2.98 20.98
N SER A 128 -12.87 2.44 22.02
CA SER A 128 -12.66 2.92 23.39
C SER A 128 -11.27 2.60 23.96
N GLN A 129 -10.55 1.65 23.36
CA GLN A 129 -9.17 1.30 23.72
C GLN A 129 -8.12 2.05 22.90
N LEU A 130 -8.52 2.74 21.83
CA LEU A 130 -7.61 3.51 20.98
C LEU A 130 -7.05 4.70 21.74
N THR A 131 -5.73 4.85 21.78
CA THR A 131 -5.06 5.95 22.50
C THR A 131 -4.46 6.98 21.55
N SER A 132 -4.02 8.11 22.11
CA SER A 132 -3.24 9.12 21.35
C SER A 132 -1.94 8.54 20.79
N GLU A 133 -1.32 7.62 21.51
CA GLU A 133 -0.07 6.98 21.10
C GLU A 133 -0.27 6.13 19.85
N ASP A 134 -1.39 5.42 19.73
CA ASP A 134 -1.71 4.63 18.53
C ASP A 134 -1.84 5.52 17.29
N ILE A 135 -2.41 6.73 17.47
CA ILE A 135 -2.55 7.73 16.41
C ILE A 135 -1.17 8.25 15.99
N VAL A 136 -0.36 8.70 16.96
CA VAL A 136 1.00 9.22 16.72
C VAL A 136 1.87 8.17 16.02
N GLN A 137 1.78 6.91 16.46
CA GLN A 137 2.52 5.81 15.84
C GLN A 137 2.14 5.62 14.36
N GLY A 138 0.90 5.89 13.97
CA GLY A 138 0.50 5.90 12.56
C GLY A 138 1.23 6.97 11.74
N PHE A 139 1.39 8.17 12.30
CA PHE A 139 2.14 9.26 11.68
C PHE A 139 3.66 8.98 11.63
N GLU A 140 4.21 8.35 12.66
CA GLU A 140 5.61 7.91 12.68
C GLU A 140 5.87 6.83 11.62
N LYS A 141 5.04 5.79 11.58
CA LYS A 141 5.18 4.66 10.63
C LYS A 141 5.00 5.05 9.17
N SER A 142 4.17 6.08 8.91
CA SER A 142 4.00 6.65 7.57
C SER A 142 5.11 7.63 7.20
N LEU A 143 6.02 7.94 8.13
CA LEU A 143 7.09 8.92 7.99
C LEU A 143 6.61 10.35 7.76
N LEU A 144 5.31 10.63 7.97
CA LEU A 144 4.75 11.96 7.74
C LEU A 144 5.22 12.96 8.78
N LEU A 145 5.58 12.53 10.00
CA LEU A 145 6.23 13.44 10.96
C LEU A 145 7.58 13.95 10.48
N LYS A 146 8.32 13.15 9.70
CA LYS A 146 9.60 13.57 9.15
C LYS A 146 9.46 14.72 8.15
N ALA A 147 8.26 14.91 7.59
CA ALA A 147 8.01 16.03 6.70
C ALA A 147 8.08 17.41 7.35
N PHE A 148 8.11 17.46 8.68
CA PHE A 148 8.28 18.67 9.44
C PHE A 148 9.73 18.88 9.91
N GLU A 149 10.64 17.94 9.64
CA GLU A 149 12.07 18.06 9.97
C GLU A 149 12.82 18.86 8.90
N VAL A 150 13.55 19.91 9.30
CA VAL A 150 14.27 20.81 8.38
C VAL A 150 15.21 20.08 7.42
N ASP A 151 15.92 19.05 7.89
CA ASP A 151 16.86 18.30 7.03
C ASP A 151 16.12 17.49 5.97
N THR A 152 15.05 16.80 6.37
CA THR A 152 14.19 16.07 5.43
C THR A 152 13.55 17.03 4.42
N GLN A 153 13.18 18.22 4.88
CA GLN A 153 12.66 19.30 4.07
C GLN A 153 13.66 19.81 3.02
N GLN A 154 14.90 20.05 3.41
CA GLN A 154 15.96 20.44 2.48
C GLN A 154 16.29 19.32 1.48
N GLN A 155 16.37 18.09 1.97
CA GLN A 155 16.72 16.93 1.14
C GLN A 155 15.66 16.65 0.08
N ALA A 156 14.37 16.75 0.42
CA ALA A 156 13.30 16.58 -0.55
C ALA A 156 13.19 17.77 -1.53
N LEU A 157 13.56 18.99 -1.13
CA LEU A 157 13.68 20.12 -2.05
C LEU A 157 14.82 19.90 -3.06
N MET A 158 15.98 19.40 -2.62
CA MET A 158 17.09 19.05 -3.51
C MET A 158 16.72 17.95 -4.51
N GLN A 159 15.83 17.04 -4.10
CA GLN A 159 15.34 15.95 -4.94
C GLN A 159 14.11 16.35 -5.77
N VAL A 160 13.51 17.52 -5.57
CA VAL A 160 12.25 17.87 -6.22
C VAL A 160 12.41 17.89 -7.74
N THR A 161 13.50 18.45 -8.24
CA THR A 161 13.84 18.46 -9.66
C THR A 161 14.07 17.06 -10.21
N ASP A 162 14.62 16.15 -9.40
CA ASP A 162 14.86 14.75 -9.77
C ASP A 162 13.59 13.89 -9.74
N LEU A 163 12.74 14.08 -8.73
CA LEU A 163 11.47 13.37 -8.56
C LEU A 163 10.45 13.82 -9.60
N PHE A 164 10.52 15.09 -10.01
CA PHE A 164 9.65 15.70 -10.99
C PHE A 164 10.43 16.16 -12.23
N ARG A 165 11.36 15.35 -12.76
CA ARG A 165 12.11 15.67 -14.01
C ARG A 165 11.24 15.93 -15.24
N ASN A 166 9.95 15.63 -15.16
CA ASN A 166 8.94 15.93 -16.17
C ASN A 166 7.87 16.90 -15.63
N SER A 167 8.14 17.69 -14.60
CA SER A 167 7.19 18.68 -14.01
C SER A 167 6.60 19.57 -15.09
N ASP A 168 7.42 19.94 -16.07
CA ASP A 168 7.06 20.82 -17.17
C ASP A 168 5.98 20.18 -18.08
N LYS A 169 5.85 18.85 -18.05
CA LYS A 169 4.81 18.09 -18.76
C LYS A 169 3.53 17.89 -17.95
N PHE A 170 3.58 18.06 -16.64
CA PHE A 170 2.40 17.90 -15.78
C PHE A 170 1.51 19.15 -15.74
N GLY A 171 1.82 20.15 -16.56
CA GLY A 171 1.26 21.49 -16.44
C GLY A 171 1.62 22.10 -15.07
N PRO A 172 1.27 23.37 -14.83
CA PRO A 172 1.30 23.91 -13.48
C PRO A 172 0.31 23.11 -12.61
N PHE A 173 0.83 22.09 -11.91
CA PHE A 173 0.09 21.27 -10.92
C PHE A 173 -0.51 22.13 -9.78
N PHE A 174 -0.06 23.39 -9.70
CA PHE A 174 -0.53 24.46 -8.85
C PHE A 174 -0.67 25.75 -9.66
N ASP A 175 -1.39 25.75 -10.78
CA ASP A 175 -1.66 27.01 -11.45
C ASP A 175 -2.52 27.90 -10.55
N THR A 176 -1.86 28.90 -9.98
CA THR A 176 -2.48 29.96 -9.20
C THR A 176 -2.96 31.10 -10.09
N THR A 177 -2.75 31.04 -11.41
CA THR A 177 -3.43 31.98 -12.28
C THR A 177 -4.87 31.51 -12.45
N ASP A 178 -5.79 32.36 -12.00
CA ASP A 178 -7.20 32.31 -12.33
C ASP A 178 -7.32 32.22 -13.87
N GLY A 179 -7.38 30.99 -14.38
CA GLY A 179 -7.52 30.73 -15.80
C GLY A 179 -8.82 31.37 -16.27
N GLU A 180 -8.71 32.24 -17.27
CA GLU A 180 -9.83 32.78 -18.02
C GLU A 180 -10.85 31.65 -18.30
N GLU A 181 -12.13 31.95 -18.05
CA GLU A 181 -13.24 31.04 -18.33
C GLU A 181 -13.06 30.44 -19.74
N PRO A 182 -13.16 29.11 -19.90
CA PRO A 182 -13.14 28.51 -21.22
C PRO A 182 -14.25 29.14 -22.08
N ASP A 183 -13.87 29.51 -23.30
CA ASP A 183 -14.75 30.09 -24.31
C ASP A 183 -16.09 29.32 -24.34
N PRO A 184 -17.25 29.97 -24.09
CA PRO A 184 -18.55 29.31 -24.02
C PRO A 184 -19.00 28.65 -25.35
N GLY A 185 -18.14 28.64 -26.37
CA GLY A 185 -18.36 27.99 -27.66
C GLY A 185 -17.67 26.63 -27.88
N SER A 186 -16.84 26.11 -26.96
CA SER A 186 -16.28 24.77 -27.15
C SER A 186 -17.25 23.69 -26.67
N ASP A 187 -17.74 22.87 -27.60
CA ASP A 187 -18.69 21.78 -27.33
C ASP A 187 -18.21 20.90 -26.16
N PRO A 188 -19.06 20.61 -25.16
CA PRO A 188 -18.68 19.79 -24.04
C PRO A 188 -18.29 18.40 -24.55
N ILE A 189 -17.10 17.94 -24.13
CA ILE A 189 -16.77 16.51 -24.13
C ILE A 189 -17.86 15.84 -23.32
N ASN A 190 -18.69 15.07 -24.02
CA ASN A 190 -19.91 14.50 -23.52
C ASN A 190 -19.57 13.26 -22.67
N ASP A 191 -19.09 13.49 -21.45
CA ASP A 191 -18.98 12.48 -20.38
C ASP A 191 -20.32 12.34 -19.62
N ASP A 192 -21.45 12.53 -20.32
CA ASP A 192 -22.75 12.17 -19.79
C ASP A 192 -22.85 10.65 -19.71
N VAL A 193 -22.62 10.13 -18.50
CA VAL A 193 -23.19 8.86 -18.06
C VAL A 193 -24.72 9.02 -18.07
N SER A 194 -25.33 8.84 -19.24
CA SER A 194 -26.79 8.84 -19.38
C SER A 194 -27.36 7.55 -18.79
N TYR A 195 -28.13 7.67 -17.72
CA TYR A 195 -28.92 6.58 -17.18
C TYR A 195 -30.23 6.46 -17.98
N LYS A 196 -30.35 5.44 -18.83
CA LYS A 196 -31.66 5.09 -19.39
C LYS A 196 -32.51 4.44 -18.32
N VAL A 197 -33.48 5.19 -17.80
CA VAL A 197 -34.60 4.65 -17.02
C VAL A 197 -35.58 4.04 -18.02
N SER A 198 -35.58 2.72 -18.15
CA SER A 198 -36.72 1.97 -18.71
C SER A 198 -37.51 1.35 -17.57
N GLY A 199 -38.83 1.43 -17.65
CA GLY A 199 -39.78 1.12 -16.58
C GLY A 199 -39.53 -0.16 -15.78
N ASP A 200 -39.90 -0.03 -14.50
CA ASP A 200 -40.28 -1.04 -13.51
C ASP A 200 -39.24 -2.05 -12.98
N SER A 201 -37.93 -1.87 -13.22
CA SER A 201 -36.94 -2.63 -12.45
C SER A 201 -35.58 -1.95 -12.32
N LEU A 202 -35.23 -1.55 -11.10
CA LEU A 202 -33.91 -1.02 -10.73
C LEU A 202 -32.90 -2.17 -10.64
N THR A 203 -32.13 -2.39 -11.70
CA THR A 203 -30.89 -3.17 -11.64
C THR A 203 -29.71 -2.27 -12.01
N LEU A 204 -28.88 -1.95 -11.01
CA LEU A 204 -27.58 -1.32 -11.20
C LEU A 204 -26.56 -2.41 -11.54
N GLN A 205 -26.00 -2.38 -12.74
CA GLN A 205 -24.77 -3.11 -13.04
C GLN A 205 -23.68 -2.10 -13.38
N PRO A 206 -22.49 -2.18 -12.74
CA PRO A 206 -21.36 -1.35 -13.13
C PRO A 206 -20.86 -1.79 -14.51
N VAL A 207 -20.86 -0.87 -15.46
CA VAL A 207 -20.10 -1.01 -16.71
C VAL A 207 -18.66 -0.67 -16.37
N TYR A 208 -17.79 -1.68 -16.37
CA TYR A 208 -16.34 -1.44 -16.38
C TYR A 208 -15.95 -1.10 -17.82
N ASP A 209 -15.31 0.05 -18.01
CA ASP A 209 -14.70 0.40 -19.28
C ASP A 209 -13.34 -0.32 -19.39
N ASP A 210 -13.23 -1.22 -20.36
CA ASP A 210 -12.02 -2.00 -20.66
C ASP A 210 -10.86 -1.14 -21.21
N ASN A 211 -11.04 0.17 -21.38
CA ASN A 211 -10.01 1.07 -21.91
C ASN A 211 -8.92 1.49 -20.91
N THR A 212 -9.00 1.10 -19.62
CA THR A 212 -7.95 1.39 -18.63
C THR A 212 -6.60 0.75 -18.95
N GLU A 213 -6.55 -0.25 -19.84
CA GLU A 213 -5.30 -0.88 -20.28
C GLU A 213 -4.54 -0.05 -21.33
N SER A 214 -5.23 0.83 -22.07
CA SER A 214 -4.62 1.75 -23.05
C SER A 214 -3.77 2.82 -22.37
N ASP A 215 -4.29 3.44 -21.30
CA ASP A 215 -3.59 4.48 -20.53
C ASP A 215 -2.36 3.92 -19.80
N TRP A 216 -2.40 2.64 -19.42
CA TRP A 216 -1.26 1.92 -18.85
C TRP A 216 -0.18 1.59 -19.88
N GLN A 217 -0.56 1.23 -21.11
CA GLN A 217 0.37 0.93 -22.20
C GLN A 217 1.09 2.20 -22.69
N GLU A 218 0.41 3.35 -22.74
CA GLU A 218 1.03 4.63 -23.09
C GLU A 218 2.10 5.05 -22.06
N CYS A 219 1.80 4.83 -20.77
CA CYS A 219 2.73 5.09 -19.66
C CYS A 219 3.94 4.13 -19.65
N LEU A 220 3.74 2.86 -20.02
CA LEU A 220 4.83 1.87 -20.18
C LEU A 220 5.67 2.10 -21.44
N SER A 221 5.08 2.61 -22.52
CA SER A 221 5.81 2.93 -23.76
C SER A 221 6.80 4.09 -23.56
N CYS A 222 6.45 5.06 -22.71
CA CYS A 222 7.35 6.16 -22.32
C CYS A 222 8.55 5.68 -21.48
N LEU A 223 8.42 4.56 -20.78
CA LEU A 223 9.51 3.93 -20.02
C LEU A 223 10.44 3.08 -20.91
N ASN A 224 9.96 2.60 -22.06
CA ASN A 224 10.73 1.75 -22.98
C ASN A 224 11.65 2.55 -23.94
N VAL A 225 11.50 3.88 -24.01
CA VAL A 225 12.38 4.78 -24.78
C VAL A 225 13.65 5.15 -23.99
N ALA A 226 13.69 4.92 -22.68
CA ALA A 226 14.88 5.09 -21.85
C ALA A 226 15.77 3.84 -21.91
N GLY A 227 16.41 3.62 -23.06
CA GLY A 227 17.40 2.57 -23.25
C GLY A 227 18.57 2.68 -22.27
N VAL A 228 18.61 1.78 -21.27
CA VAL A 228 19.83 1.48 -20.50
C VAL A 228 20.01 -0.03 -20.48
N ALA A 229 20.52 -0.54 -21.59
CA ALA A 229 21.16 -1.84 -21.66
C ALA A 229 22.52 -1.66 -22.34
N SER A 230 23.54 -1.26 -21.57
CA SER A 230 24.93 -1.71 -21.74
C SER A 230 25.86 -1.00 -20.75
N ASN A 231 26.64 -1.82 -20.06
CA ASN A 231 27.94 -1.56 -19.41
C ASN A 231 27.96 -1.79 -17.90
N VAL A 232 28.10 -3.07 -17.57
CA VAL A 232 28.81 -3.55 -16.39
C VAL A 232 30.26 -3.82 -16.83
N ASP A 233 31.19 -3.56 -15.91
CA ASP A 233 32.64 -3.84 -15.90
C ASP A 233 33.60 -2.87 -16.59
N ALA A 234 34.20 -1.97 -15.80
CA ALA A 234 35.66 -1.98 -15.56
C ALA A 234 36.07 -0.99 -14.45
N SER A 235 37.06 -1.40 -13.67
CA SER A 235 37.95 -0.64 -12.76
C SER A 235 37.34 0.01 -11.51
N CYS A 236 37.21 -0.81 -10.47
CA CYS A 236 37.82 -0.49 -9.16
C CYS A 236 39.35 -0.47 -9.30
N LEU A 237 40.01 0.41 -8.54
CA LEU A 237 41.46 0.69 -8.41
C LEU A 237 41.93 1.92 -9.21
N GLU A 238 42.69 2.76 -8.51
CA GLU A 238 43.42 3.98 -8.94
C GLU A 238 42.72 5.34 -8.80
N VAL A 239 42.52 5.81 -7.56
CA VAL A 239 42.75 7.24 -7.22
C VAL A 239 43.31 7.35 -5.79
N GLU A 240 44.54 6.86 -5.57
CA GLU A 240 45.34 7.16 -4.37
C GLU A 240 46.74 7.71 -4.72
N ALA A 241 46.94 8.24 -5.94
CA ALA A 241 48.26 8.67 -6.40
C ALA A 241 48.28 10.02 -7.15
N ALA A 242 47.36 10.96 -6.87
CA ALA A 242 47.31 12.22 -7.61
C ALA A 242 47.09 13.49 -6.79
N LEU A 243 47.37 13.49 -5.47
CA LEU A 243 47.43 14.73 -4.68
C LEU A 243 48.57 14.65 -3.67
N GLY A 244 49.80 14.80 -4.17
CA GLY A 244 50.93 15.21 -3.35
C GLY A 244 50.72 16.65 -2.89
N VAL A 245 50.12 16.83 -1.72
CA VAL A 245 50.00 18.13 -1.07
C VAL A 245 50.95 18.17 0.12
N ASN A 246 52.03 18.91 -0.07
CA ASN A 246 52.93 19.36 0.96
C ASN A 246 52.27 20.55 1.69
N THR A 247 51.93 20.38 2.96
CA THR A 247 51.33 21.42 3.79
C THR A 247 52.42 22.25 4.45
N ASP A 248 52.98 23.20 3.72
CA ASP A 248 53.81 24.28 4.27
C ASP A 248 53.71 25.51 3.35
N ASN A 249 52.65 26.32 3.54
CA ASN A 249 52.60 27.78 3.33
C ASN A 249 51.14 28.26 3.35
N LEU A 250 50.67 28.60 4.55
CA LEU A 250 49.57 29.53 4.77
C LEU A 250 50.17 30.93 4.74
N ASP A 251 49.90 31.68 3.66
CA ASP A 251 49.69 33.15 3.66
C ASP A 251 49.70 33.67 2.23
N LEU A 252 48.51 33.99 1.70
CA LEU A 252 48.26 35.14 0.82
C LEU A 252 46.78 35.21 0.44
N LEU A 253 46.06 36.09 1.13
CA LEU A 253 44.75 36.60 0.75
C LEU A 253 44.85 37.32 -0.60
N GLY A 254 44.01 36.90 -1.55
CA GLY A 254 43.82 37.55 -2.84
C GLY A 254 42.39 37.35 -3.33
N THR A 255 41.55 38.36 -3.06
CA THR A 255 40.26 38.69 -3.68
C THR A 255 39.92 37.96 -4.98
N LEU A 256 38.86 37.14 -4.94
CA LEU A 256 38.08 36.78 -6.13
C LEU A 256 36.69 37.41 -5.98
N ALA A 257 36.44 38.41 -6.82
CA ALA A 257 35.11 38.97 -7.02
C ALA A 257 34.21 37.86 -7.60
N GLU A 258 33.11 37.56 -6.91
CA GLU A 258 32.06 36.73 -7.50
C GLU A 258 31.48 37.46 -8.72
N PRO A 259 31.30 36.78 -9.86
CA PRO A 259 30.71 37.41 -11.03
C PRO A 259 29.27 37.82 -10.72
N MET A 260 28.97 39.11 -10.87
CA MET A 260 27.67 39.76 -10.64
C MET A 260 26.46 39.01 -11.24
N ALA A 261 26.67 38.24 -12.32
CA ALA A 261 25.64 37.40 -12.93
C ALA A 261 25.13 36.27 -12.01
N VAL A 262 25.99 35.73 -11.13
CA VAL A 262 25.61 34.70 -10.15
C VAL A 262 24.80 35.31 -9.00
N LEU A 263 25.11 36.54 -8.58
CA LEU A 263 24.35 37.27 -7.56
C LEU A 263 22.97 37.70 -8.09
N GLU A 264 22.88 38.17 -9.33
CA GLU A 264 21.60 38.59 -9.93
C GLU A 264 20.65 37.39 -10.17
N GLN A 265 21.21 36.21 -10.46
CA GLN A 265 20.45 34.98 -10.62
C GLN A 265 20.02 34.39 -9.26
N ARG A 266 20.82 34.61 -8.21
CA ARG A 266 20.50 34.23 -6.83
C ARG A 266 19.42 35.13 -6.23
N GLU A 267 19.46 36.43 -6.51
CA GLU A 267 18.44 37.40 -6.08
C GLU A 267 17.10 37.17 -6.81
N LYS A 268 17.13 36.82 -8.10
CA LYS A 268 15.92 36.39 -8.84
C LYS A 268 15.33 35.09 -8.30
N CYS A 269 16.17 34.09 -7.95
CA CYS A 269 15.71 32.86 -7.30
C CYS A 269 15.13 33.11 -5.90
N GLU A 270 15.76 33.96 -5.07
CA GLU A 270 15.25 34.29 -3.73
C GLU A 270 13.93 35.07 -3.79
N THR A 271 13.75 35.92 -4.80
CA THR A 271 12.50 36.69 -4.99
C THR A 271 11.34 35.79 -5.49
N THR A 272 11.60 34.79 -6.34
CA THR A 272 10.59 33.79 -6.75
C THR A 272 10.26 32.78 -5.65
N VAL A 273 11.23 32.48 -4.77
CA VAL A 273 11.00 31.61 -3.60
C VAL A 273 10.14 32.30 -2.53
N HIS A 274 10.23 33.62 -2.39
CA HIS A 274 9.46 34.36 -1.39
C HIS A 274 7.94 34.41 -1.65
N THR A 275 7.50 34.37 -2.91
CA THR A 275 6.07 34.30 -3.27
C THR A 275 5.51 32.86 -3.24
N CYS A 276 6.36 31.84 -3.27
CA CYS A 276 5.98 30.42 -3.23
C CYS A 276 5.99 29.80 -1.80
N GLY A 277 6.43 30.55 -0.79
CA GLY A 277 6.60 30.08 0.59
C GLY A 277 5.32 29.50 1.25
N LYS A 278 4.13 29.86 0.74
CA LYS A 278 2.84 29.34 1.26
C LYS A 278 2.61 27.86 0.95
N TYR A 279 3.18 27.35 -0.15
CA TYR A 279 2.96 25.98 -0.62
C TYR A 279 4.20 25.09 -0.54
N GLN A 280 5.34 25.67 -0.16
CA GLN A 280 6.59 24.95 0.04
C GLN A 280 6.44 23.74 0.99
N PRO A 281 5.71 23.80 2.12
CA PRO A 281 5.49 22.62 2.97
C PRO A 281 4.68 21.50 2.30
N LEU A 282 3.78 21.83 1.36
CA LEU A 282 2.91 20.86 0.67
C LEU A 282 3.64 20.11 -0.44
N LEU A 283 4.35 20.84 -1.30
CA LEU A 283 5.24 20.26 -2.32
C LEU A 283 6.25 19.32 -1.67
N LEU A 284 6.67 19.69 -0.47
CA LEU A 284 7.65 18.98 0.29
C LEU A 284 7.11 17.73 0.97
N LEU A 285 5.91 17.83 1.56
CA LEU A 285 5.17 16.67 2.05
C LEU A 285 4.95 15.66 0.91
N LEU A 286 4.58 16.12 -0.28
CA LEU A 286 4.41 15.27 -1.46
C LEU A 286 5.73 14.64 -1.90
N ALA A 287 6.82 15.41 -1.97
CA ALA A 287 8.15 14.91 -2.30
C ALA A 287 8.65 13.87 -1.29
N ILE A 288 8.37 14.06 0.01
CA ILE A 288 8.71 13.11 1.08
C ILE A 288 7.86 11.85 0.99
N MET A 289 6.56 11.98 0.72
CA MET A 289 5.70 10.83 0.46
C MET A 289 6.23 10.02 -0.73
N LEU A 290 6.61 10.67 -1.83
CA LEU A 290 7.13 10.01 -3.03
C LEU A 290 8.51 9.39 -2.81
N SER A 291 9.44 10.07 -2.12
CA SER A 291 10.78 9.54 -1.85
C SER A 291 10.74 8.35 -0.89
N THR A 292 9.91 8.42 0.15
CA THR A 292 9.67 7.30 1.07
C THR A 292 8.98 6.13 0.37
N GLN A 293 8.07 6.38 -0.57
CA GLN A 293 7.50 5.33 -1.43
C GLN A 293 8.59 4.65 -2.28
N GLN A 294 9.44 5.43 -2.95
CA GLN A 294 10.52 4.88 -3.77
C GLN A 294 11.48 4.05 -2.93
N GLN A 295 11.84 4.52 -1.73
CA GLN A 295 12.72 3.79 -0.82
C GLN A 295 12.09 2.47 -0.35
N LYS A 296 10.82 2.50 0.06
CA LYS A 296 10.10 1.30 0.51
C LYS A 296 9.92 0.28 -0.62
N LYS A 297 9.66 0.74 -1.85
CA LYS A 297 9.64 -0.13 -3.04
C LYS A 297 10.99 -0.82 -3.25
N ARG A 298 12.10 -0.07 -3.17
CA ARG A 298 13.47 -0.65 -3.27
C ARG A 298 13.74 -1.69 -2.18
N ASP A 299 13.26 -1.47 -0.96
CA ASP A 299 13.43 -2.40 0.16
C ASP A 299 12.58 -3.66 0.00
N ILE A 300 11.34 -3.53 -0.47
CA ILE A 300 10.48 -4.67 -0.83
C ILE A 300 11.13 -5.49 -1.94
N ASP A 301 11.60 -4.85 -3.01
CA ASP A 301 12.28 -5.54 -4.12
C ASP A 301 13.55 -6.25 -3.65
N ARG A 302 14.31 -5.63 -2.74
CA ARG A 302 15.50 -6.25 -2.11
C ARG A 302 15.11 -7.47 -1.28
N SER A 303 14.02 -7.40 -0.51
CA SER A 303 13.49 -8.51 0.28
C SER A 303 12.99 -9.67 -0.59
N LEU A 304 12.26 -9.37 -1.67
CA LEU A 304 11.79 -10.36 -2.64
C LEU A 304 12.94 -11.09 -3.33
N ARG A 305 13.96 -10.36 -3.80
CA ARG A 305 15.19 -10.97 -4.34
C ARG A 305 15.89 -11.85 -3.31
N GLY A 306 15.92 -11.44 -2.04
CA GLY A 306 16.44 -12.26 -0.94
C GLY A 306 15.62 -13.55 -0.72
N ALA A 307 14.30 -13.46 -0.77
CA ALA A 307 13.40 -14.61 -0.63
C ALA A 307 13.55 -15.60 -1.81
N GLU A 308 13.68 -15.11 -3.04
CA GLU A 308 13.95 -15.96 -4.21
C GLU A 308 15.30 -16.67 -4.12
N ARG A 309 16.36 -15.97 -3.68
CA ARG A 309 17.67 -16.59 -3.43
C ARG A 309 17.56 -17.71 -2.39
N ARG A 310 16.82 -17.51 -1.30
CA ARG A 310 16.55 -18.56 -0.30
C ARG A 310 15.78 -19.74 -0.87
N LYS A 311 14.73 -19.50 -1.69
CA LYS A 311 14.00 -20.58 -2.38
C LYS A 311 14.92 -21.40 -3.29
N LYS A 312 15.78 -20.73 -4.08
CA LYS A 312 16.77 -21.39 -4.94
C LYS A 312 17.77 -22.22 -4.12
N PHE A 313 18.24 -21.69 -3.00
CA PHE A 313 19.15 -22.41 -2.09
C PHE A 313 18.50 -23.66 -1.48
N VAL A 314 17.29 -23.55 -0.94
CA VAL A 314 16.55 -24.70 -0.38
C VAL A 314 16.27 -25.76 -1.45
N LYS A 315 15.92 -25.35 -2.67
CA LYS A 315 15.72 -26.26 -3.81
C LYS A 315 17.00 -27.00 -4.21
N SER A 316 18.16 -26.33 -4.12
CA SER A 316 19.47 -26.98 -4.33
C SER A 316 19.76 -28.01 -3.25
N GLN A 317 19.63 -27.64 -1.98
CA GLN A 317 19.82 -28.53 -0.83
C GLN A 317 18.92 -29.77 -0.88
N THR A 318 17.65 -29.61 -1.26
CA THR A 318 16.74 -30.76 -1.43
C THR A 318 17.11 -31.63 -2.61
N LYS A 319 17.59 -31.05 -3.72
CA LYS A 319 18.09 -31.82 -4.86
C LYS A 319 19.32 -32.66 -4.47
N ASP A 320 20.24 -32.08 -3.71
CA ASP A 320 21.45 -32.76 -3.24
C ASP A 320 21.13 -33.86 -2.21
N ALA A 321 20.20 -33.59 -1.29
CA ALA A 321 19.71 -34.58 -0.34
C ALA A 321 19.01 -35.76 -1.05
N LEU A 322 18.13 -35.48 -2.02
CA LEU A 322 17.48 -36.51 -2.82
C LEU A 322 18.50 -37.34 -3.61
N ALA A 323 19.50 -36.71 -4.22
CA ALA A 323 20.58 -37.41 -4.91
C ALA A 323 21.35 -38.34 -3.96
N GLY A 324 21.58 -37.92 -2.71
CA GLY A 324 22.14 -38.76 -1.65
C GLY A 324 21.27 -39.99 -1.32
N VAL A 325 19.96 -39.79 -1.18
CA VAL A 325 19.01 -40.89 -0.93
C VAL A 325 18.97 -41.89 -2.08
N TYR A 326 18.94 -41.42 -3.34
CA TYR A 326 19.00 -42.32 -4.50
C TYR A 326 20.31 -43.12 -4.54
N LYS A 327 21.43 -42.50 -4.17
CA LYS A 327 22.72 -43.18 -4.07
C LYS A 327 22.69 -44.28 -3.00
N LEU A 328 22.11 -44.01 -1.82
CA LEU A 328 21.96 -45.02 -0.76
C LEU A 328 20.98 -46.14 -1.13
N SER A 329 19.87 -45.82 -1.81
CA SER A 329 18.93 -46.82 -2.33
C SER A 329 19.60 -47.77 -3.32
N SER A 330 20.48 -47.25 -4.20
CA SER A 330 21.25 -48.08 -5.13
C SER A 330 22.22 -49.03 -4.44
N VAL A 331 22.77 -48.64 -3.28
CA VAL A 331 23.62 -49.50 -2.44
C VAL A 331 22.77 -50.57 -1.75
N PHE A 332 21.63 -50.20 -1.19
CA PHE A 332 20.70 -51.15 -0.56
C PHE A 332 20.19 -52.21 -1.54
N HIS A 333 19.85 -51.84 -2.77
CA HIS A 333 19.44 -52.81 -3.79
C HIS A 333 20.55 -53.80 -4.16
N ARG A 334 21.83 -53.40 -4.11
CA ARG A 334 22.96 -54.34 -4.30
C ARG A 334 23.14 -55.28 -3.10
N VAL A 335 22.80 -54.84 -1.89
CA VAL A 335 22.88 -55.69 -0.69
C VAL A 335 21.69 -56.66 -0.62
N SER A 336 20.49 -56.24 -1.00
CA SER A 336 19.29 -57.09 -1.00
C SER A 336 19.21 -58.10 -2.16
N SER A 337 20.10 -57.99 -3.16
CA SER A 337 20.27 -59.01 -4.21
C SER A 337 21.34 -60.05 -3.87
N ALA A 338 21.91 -59.98 -2.66
CA ALA A 338 22.64 -61.10 -2.11
C ALA A 338 21.67 -62.28 -1.88
N PRO A 339 22.03 -63.51 -2.28
CA PRO A 339 21.15 -64.67 -2.13
C PRO A 339 20.75 -64.85 -0.67
N GLU A 340 19.44 -64.91 -0.41
CA GLU A 340 18.90 -65.18 0.93
C GLU A 340 19.37 -66.56 1.39
N PRO A 341 19.88 -66.68 2.63
CA PRO A 341 20.12 -67.98 3.22
C PRO A 341 18.79 -68.68 3.50
N ASP A 342 18.71 -69.98 3.18
CA ASP A 342 17.52 -70.82 3.40
C ASP A 342 17.08 -70.78 4.88
N ILE A 343 15.92 -70.14 5.14
CA ILE A 343 15.27 -70.14 6.46
C ILE A 343 14.03 -71.05 6.39
N PRO A 344 13.90 -72.06 7.28
CA PRO A 344 12.77 -72.98 7.27
C PRO A 344 11.45 -72.33 7.73
N ASP A 345 10.37 -72.68 7.03
CA ASP A 345 9.00 -72.17 7.21
C ASP A 345 8.45 -72.37 8.64
N GLY A 346 8.10 -71.25 9.29
CA GLY A 346 7.35 -71.21 10.55
C GLY A 346 5.84 -70.99 10.35
N PRO A 347 5.00 -71.41 11.32
CA PRO A 347 3.56 -71.49 11.15
C PRO A 347 2.85 -70.12 11.09
N GLN A 348 1.96 -69.98 10.11
CA GLN A 348 1.18 -68.77 9.84
C GLN A 348 0.12 -68.46 10.91
N LEU A 349 0.25 -67.31 11.57
CA LEU A 349 -0.76 -66.74 12.47
C LEU A 349 -1.75 -65.87 11.68
N ARG A 350 -3.02 -66.29 11.66
CA ARG A 350 -4.15 -65.57 11.03
C ARG A 350 -4.50 -64.31 11.82
N SER A 351 -4.35 -63.14 11.20
CA SER A 351 -4.86 -61.87 11.74
C SER A 351 -6.30 -61.60 11.28
N ARG A 352 -7.17 -61.21 12.23
CA ARG A 352 -8.56 -60.80 12.00
C ARG A 352 -8.60 -59.37 11.43
N LYS A 353 -9.14 -59.19 10.22
CA LYS A 353 -9.50 -57.89 9.64
C LYS A 353 -10.71 -57.29 10.37
N ARG A 354 -10.56 -56.12 11.01
CA ARG A 354 -11.68 -55.20 11.27
C ARG A 354 -11.57 -54.05 10.26
N GLY A 355 -12.68 -53.75 9.59
CA GLY A 355 -12.77 -52.70 8.59
C GLY A 355 -12.52 -51.32 9.20
N VAL A 356 -11.38 -50.74 8.87
CA VAL A 356 -11.08 -49.32 9.06
C VAL A 356 -11.56 -48.60 7.81
N VAL A 357 -12.52 -47.68 7.96
CA VAL A 357 -12.89 -46.75 6.88
C VAL A 357 -11.77 -45.72 6.76
N SER A 358 -11.12 -45.72 5.59
CA SER A 358 -9.94 -44.93 5.27
C SER A 358 -10.29 -43.46 4.97
N LEU A 359 -9.46 -42.54 5.48
CA LEU A 359 -9.43 -41.09 5.20
C LEU A 359 -9.14 -40.70 3.73
N LYS A 360 -9.24 -41.64 2.77
CA LYS A 360 -8.90 -41.41 1.35
C LYS A 360 -9.97 -40.68 0.52
N ASN A 361 -11.14 -40.35 1.08
CA ASN A 361 -12.25 -39.76 0.31
C ASN A 361 -12.34 -38.23 0.32
N LEU A 362 -11.23 -37.51 0.54
CA LEU A 362 -11.17 -36.04 0.44
C LEU A 362 -10.78 -35.51 -0.96
N ALA A 363 -10.48 -36.38 -1.92
CA ALA A 363 -10.25 -35.98 -3.31
C ALA A 363 -11.46 -36.34 -4.18
N GLY A 364 -12.33 -35.37 -4.45
CA GLY A 364 -13.34 -35.46 -5.51
C GLY A 364 -14.78 -35.56 -5.01
N ARG A 365 -15.37 -34.43 -4.62
CA ARG A 365 -16.82 -34.23 -4.77
C ARG A 365 -17.05 -33.20 -5.88
N PRO A 366 -17.91 -33.49 -6.87
CA PRO A 366 -18.24 -32.53 -7.91
C PRO A 366 -19.04 -31.36 -7.33
N VAL A 367 -18.67 -30.14 -7.76
CA VAL A 367 -19.34 -28.88 -7.43
C VAL A 367 -20.78 -28.95 -7.93
N LYS A 368 -21.75 -28.95 -7.00
CA LYS A 368 -23.17 -28.79 -7.35
C LYS A 368 -23.39 -27.34 -7.77
N LYS A 369 -23.86 -27.13 -8.99
CA LYS A 369 -24.29 -25.83 -9.52
C LYS A 369 -25.34 -25.21 -8.57
N SER A 370 -25.12 -23.97 -8.16
CA SER A 370 -26.01 -23.22 -7.28
C SER A 370 -27.37 -23.01 -7.95
N LYS A 371 -28.44 -23.26 -7.19
CA LYS A 371 -29.80 -22.89 -7.58
C LYS A 371 -29.90 -21.36 -7.57
N LYS A 372 -30.40 -20.77 -8.67
CA LYS A 372 -30.82 -19.36 -8.72
C LYS A 372 -31.85 -19.12 -7.61
N TRP A 373 -31.57 -18.12 -6.77
CA TRP A 373 -32.50 -17.59 -5.79
C TRP A 373 -33.50 -16.69 -6.53
N GLN A 374 -34.80 -16.98 -6.41
CA GLN A 374 -35.88 -16.07 -6.80
C GLN A 374 -36.42 -15.44 -5.52
N LEU A 375 -36.57 -14.11 -5.52
CA LEU A 375 -37.24 -13.37 -4.46
C LEU A 375 -38.75 -13.67 -4.51
N PRO A 376 -39.44 -13.75 -3.36
CA PRO A 376 -40.89 -13.81 -3.36
C PRO A 376 -41.45 -12.46 -3.80
N ASP A 377 -42.25 -12.48 -4.87
CA ASP A 377 -43.23 -11.44 -5.14
C ASP A 377 -44.16 -11.40 -3.92
N ASN A 378 -44.14 -10.31 -3.16
CA ASN A 378 -45.17 -9.81 -2.23
C ASN A 378 -44.52 -9.01 -1.09
N ALA A 379 -44.20 -7.75 -1.37
CA ALA A 379 -44.15 -6.68 -0.38
C ALA A 379 -44.64 -5.40 -1.07
N GLN A 380 -45.96 -5.18 -0.99
CA GLN A 380 -46.58 -3.88 -1.22
C GLN A 380 -46.28 -2.96 -0.03
#